data_AF-A0A420MH73-F1
#
_entry.id   AF-A0A420MH73-F1
#
_cell.length_a   1.000
_cell.length_b   1.000
_cell.length_c   1.000
_cell.angle_alpha   90.00
_cell.angle_beta   90.00
_cell.angle_gamma   90.00
#
_symmetry.space_group_name_H-M   'P 1'
#
loop_
_entity.id
_entity.type
_entity.pdbx_description
1 polymer ?
#
loop_
_entity_poly.entity_id
_entity_poly.type
_entity_poly.pdbx_seq_one_letter_code
_entity_poly.pdbx_strand_id
1 'polypeptide(L)'
;MHPEIQPDKKETTPGSDGHRDGQVDSDNTPKTSRHIRDLGKNKSPSTRRRYSVISKGFEAQESKIASLSTRIASLEEEVGRLSRGKKRKSIPNPNKKFISLAEALAAGDTISEPNEAIEGADVVEDVIEVGGIEEDERSNSGKEDLGV
;
A
#
# COMPACT_ATOMS: atom_id res chain seq x y z
N MET A 1 -84.65 31.70 -0.39
CA MET A 1 -83.98 30.96 0.69
C MET A 1 -82.65 30.46 0.13
N HIS A 2 -81.55 31.17 0.39
CA HIS A 2 -80.21 30.73 -0.02
C HIS A 2 -79.62 29.84 1.09
N PRO A 3 -78.98 28.72 0.77
CA PRO A 3 -78.28 27.92 1.76
C PRO A 3 -77.02 28.66 2.23
N GLU A 4 -76.87 28.71 3.55
CA GLU A 4 -75.72 29.28 4.26
C GLU A 4 -74.49 28.38 4.00
N ILE A 5 -73.45 28.92 3.37
CA ILE A 5 -72.21 28.19 3.07
C ILE A 5 -71.48 27.98 4.39
N GLN A 6 -71.32 26.73 4.83
CA GLN A 6 -70.48 26.42 5.97
C GLN A 6 -69.02 26.72 5.63
N PRO A 7 -68.26 27.40 6.50
CA PRO A 7 -66.83 27.59 6.28
C PRO A 7 -66.13 26.24 6.38
N ASP A 8 -65.54 25.81 5.27
CA ASP A 8 -64.72 24.59 5.23
C ASP A 8 -63.60 24.66 6.27
N LYS A 9 -63.35 23.52 6.91
CA LYS A 9 -62.32 23.37 7.93
C LYS A 9 -60.99 23.81 7.34
N LYS A 10 -60.43 24.89 7.90
CA LYS A 10 -59.05 25.30 7.66
C LYS A 10 -58.10 24.12 7.84
N GLU A 11 -57.59 23.65 6.71
CA GLU A 11 -56.48 22.73 6.60
C GLU A 11 -55.28 23.37 7.28
N THR A 12 -55.00 23.00 8.52
CA THR A 12 -53.72 23.30 9.15
C THR A 12 -52.70 22.34 8.57
N THR A 13 -52.25 22.61 7.34
CA THR A 13 -50.95 22.12 6.88
C THR A 13 -49.92 22.65 7.88
N PRO A 14 -49.14 21.81 8.57
CA PRO A 14 -47.98 22.31 9.31
C PRO A 14 -47.12 23.01 8.27
N GLY A 15 -46.80 24.29 8.50
CA GLY A 15 -45.87 25.01 7.66
C GLY A 15 -44.66 24.12 7.42
N SER A 16 -44.38 23.81 6.16
CA SER A 16 -43.11 23.23 5.76
C SER A 16 -42.06 24.19 6.30
N ASP A 17 -41.48 23.85 7.45
CA ASP A 17 -40.32 24.53 7.98
C ASP A 17 -39.24 24.33 6.92
N GLY A 18 -39.11 25.34 6.07
CA GLY A 18 -38.24 25.31 4.91
C GLY A 18 -36.91 24.85 5.44
N HIS A 19 -36.46 23.69 4.99
CA HIS A 19 -35.12 23.22 5.27
C HIS A 19 -34.22 24.41 4.99
N ARG A 20 -33.57 24.89 6.05
CA ARG A 20 -32.59 25.94 5.96
C ARG A 20 -31.56 25.40 4.98
N ASP A 21 -31.65 25.83 3.73
CA ASP A 21 -30.54 25.83 2.78
C ASP A 21 -29.55 26.89 3.29
N GLY A 22 -29.07 26.70 4.53
CA GLY A 22 -27.77 27.20 4.89
C GLY A 22 -26.85 26.46 3.94
N GLN A 23 -26.30 27.19 2.98
CA GLN A 23 -25.26 26.67 2.11
C GLN A 23 -24.11 26.24 3.01
N VAL A 24 -24.11 24.97 3.39
CA VAL A 24 -23.03 24.33 4.10
C VAL A 24 -22.13 23.83 2.98
N ASP A 25 -20.97 24.46 2.80
CA ASP A 25 -19.91 23.98 1.89
C ASP A 25 -19.28 22.66 2.43
N SER A 26 -20.06 21.82 3.12
CA SER A 26 -19.70 20.46 3.43
C SER A 26 -19.77 19.69 2.13
N ASP A 27 -18.60 19.37 1.57
CA ASP A 27 -18.48 18.43 0.47
C ASP A 27 -19.02 17.06 0.94
N ASN A 28 -20.32 16.87 0.73
CA ASN A 28 -21.09 15.67 1.10
C ASN A 28 -20.78 14.49 0.18
N THR A 29 -19.67 14.56 -0.57
CA THR A 29 -19.23 13.49 -1.45
C THR A 29 -18.85 12.26 -0.61
N PRO A 30 -19.45 11.09 -0.90
CA PRO A 30 -19.16 9.86 -0.18
C PRO A 30 -17.71 9.43 -0.39
N LYS A 31 -16.99 9.19 0.73
CA LYS A 31 -15.54 8.90 0.72
C LYS A 31 -15.19 7.41 0.72
N THR A 32 -16.15 6.55 1.08
CA THR A 32 -15.89 5.12 1.22
C THR A 32 -17.04 4.28 0.67
N SER A 33 -16.75 3.03 0.34
CA SER A 33 -17.73 2.05 -0.12
C SER A 33 -18.91 1.89 0.86
N ARG A 34 -18.64 2.02 2.17
CA ARG A 34 -19.63 1.96 3.26
C ARG A 34 -20.61 3.13 3.21
N HIS A 35 -20.12 4.36 3.05
CA HIS A 35 -20.98 5.53 2.91
C HIS A 35 -21.97 5.37 1.74
N ILE A 36 -21.50 4.84 0.60
CA ILE A 36 -22.36 4.56 -0.55
C ILE A 36 -23.42 3.49 -0.23
N ARG A 37 -23.04 2.41 0.47
CA ARG A 37 -23.99 1.36 0.88
C ARG A 37 -25.07 1.93 1.80
N ASP A 38 -24.69 2.80 2.72
CA ASP A 38 -25.59 3.44 3.66
C ASP A 38 -26.59 4.35 2.94
N LEU A 39 -26.17 5.09 1.93
CA LEU A 39 -27.07 5.88 1.06
C LEU A 39 -28.10 5.00 0.32
N GLY A 40 -27.75 3.77 -0.01
CA GLY A 40 -28.64 2.81 -0.67
C GLY A 40 -29.67 2.15 0.26
N LYS A 41 -29.54 2.31 1.58
CA LYS A 41 -30.49 1.75 2.56
C LYS A 41 -31.87 2.41 2.41
N ASN A 42 -32.93 1.62 2.58
CA ASN A 42 -34.33 2.06 2.50
C ASN A 42 -34.71 2.74 1.16
N LYS A 43 -33.90 2.58 0.12
CA LYS A 43 -34.21 3.04 -1.24
C LYS A 43 -34.83 1.92 -2.07
N SER A 44 -35.44 2.32 -3.18
CA SER A 44 -36.02 1.40 -4.16
C SER A 44 -34.98 0.40 -4.68
N PRO A 45 -35.40 -0.79 -5.15
CA PRO A 45 -34.48 -1.80 -5.66
C PRO A 45 -33.55 -1.28 -6.77
N SER A 46 -34.07 -0.45 -7.68
CA SER A 46 -33.29 0.18 -8.77
C SER A 46 -32.18 1.08 -8.23
N THR A 47 -32.51 1.98 -7.30
CA THR A 47 -31.53 2.89 -6.68
C THR A 47 -30.48 2.12 -5.87
N ARG A 48 -30.90 1.09 -5.13
CA ARG A 48 -29.97 0.21 -4.39
C ARG A 48 -28.98 -0.49 -5.30
N ARG A 49 -29.40 -0.96 -6.48
CA ARG A 49 -28.51 -1.56 -7.48
C ARG A 49 -27.47 -0.56 -7.98
N ARG A 50 -27.87 0.68 -8.30
CA ARG A 50 -26.93 1.74 -8.71
C ARG A 50 -25.88 2.01 -7.65
N TYR A 51 -26.29 2.18 -6.40
CA TYR A 51 -25.33 2.35 -5.30
C TYR A 51 -24.44 1.13 -5.07
N SER A 52 -24.94 -0.09 -5.25
CA SER A 52 -24.12 -1.30 -5.14
C SER A 52 -22.98 -1.33 -6.17
N VAL A 53 -23.23 -0.93 -7.42
CA VAL A 53 -22.19 -0.83 -8.45
C VAL A 53 -21.12 0.19 -8.04
N ILE A 54 -21.55 1.34 -7.55
CA ILE A 54 -20.64 2.40 -7.10
C ILE A 54 -19.81 1.92 -5.89
N SER A 55 -20.45 1.31 -4.89
CA SER A 55 -19.76 0.74 -3.71
C SER A 55 -18.67 -0.25 -4.10
N LYS A 56 -18.93 -1.13 -5.07
CA LYS A 56 -17.92 -2.10 -5.56
C LYS A 56 -16.72 -1.42 -6.20
N GLY A 57 -16.93 -0.32 -6.94
CA GLY A 57 -15.85 0.49 -7.49
C GLY A 57 -14.94 1.05 -6.39
N PHE A 58 -15.54 1.55 -5.30
CA PHE A 58 -14.79 2.00 -4.13
C PHE A 58 -14.07 0.86 -3.43
N GLU A 59 -14.68 -0.31 -3.27
CA GLU A 59 -14.01 -1.48 -2.66
C GLU A 59 -12.74 -1.88 -3.43
N ALA A 60 -12.79 -1.87 -4.76
CA ALA A 60 -11.63 -2.17 -5.60
C ALA A 60 -10.51 -1.14 -5.40
N GLN A 61 -10.85 0.14 -5.30
CA GLN A 61 -9.89 1.22 -5.03
C GLN A 61 -9.30 1.11 -3.63
N GLU A 62 -10.14 0.92 -2.61
CA GLU A 62 -9.72 0.71 -1.21
C GLU A 62 -8.75 -0.50 -1.11
N SER A 63 -9.05 -1.60 -1.82
CA SER A 63 -8.18 -2.77 -1.88
C SER A 63 -6.83 -2.46 -2.55
N LYS A 64 -6.85 -1.71 -3.67
CA LYS A 64 -5.63 -1.29 -4.35
C LYS A 64 -4.78 -0.37 -3.46
N ILE A 65 -5.40 0.56 -2.74
CA ILE A 65 -4.71 1.44 -1.78
C ILE A 65 -4.05 0.59 -0.69
N ALA A 66 -4.79 -0.35 -0.09
CA ALA A 66 -4.24 -1.23 0.93
C ALA A 66 -3.03 -2.04 0.41
N SER A 67 -3.14 -2.62 -0.79
CA SER A 67 -2.04 -3.35 -1.44
C SER A 67 -0.82 -2.48 -1.73
N LEU A 68 -1.01 -1.21 -2.10
CA LEU A 68 0.11 -0.31 -2.34
C LEU A 68 0.73 0.15 -1.03
N SER A 69 -0.07 0.44 0.00
CA SER A 69 0.44 0.79 1.32
C SER A 69 1.30 -0.31 1.93
N THR A 70 0.92 -1.59 1.78
CA THR A 70 1.75 -2.72 2.24
C THR A 70 3.04 -2.83 1.44
N ARG A 71 2.98 -2.64 0.11
CA ARG A 71 4.18 -2.65 -0.74
C ARG A 71 5.14 -1.51 -0.38
N ILE A 72 4.63 -0.31 -0.14
CA ILE A 72 5.42 0.85 0.30
C ILE A 72 6.11 0.52 1.62
N ALA A 73 5.39 0.04 2.63
CA ALA A 73 5.98 -0.31 3.92
C ALA A 73 7.11 -1.36 3.80
N SER A 74 6.92 -2.37 2.95
CA SER A 74 7.96 -3.38 2.66
C SER A 74 9.19 -2.78 1.98
N LEU A 75 9.00 -1.87 1.00
CA LEU A 75 10.10 -1.18 0.33
C LEU A 75 10.83 -0.22 1.28
N GLU A 76 10.12 0.47 2.15
CA GLU A 76 10.70 1.36 3.17
C GLU A 76 11.59 0.58 4.15
N GLU A 77 11.19 -0.63 4.56
CA GLU A 77 12.04 -1.51 5.38
C GLU A 77 13.32 -1.91 4.63
N GLU A 78 13.20 -2.35 3.38
CA GLU A 78 14.33 -2.77 2.55
C GLU A 78 15.33 -1.62 2.33
N VAL A 79 14.84 -0.44 1.97
CA VAL A 79 15.65 0.78 1.86
C VAL A 79 16.29 1.13 3.21
N GLY A 80 15.56 0.98 4.32
CA GLY A 80 16.10 1.16 5.67
C GLY A 80 17.25 0.20 6.00
N ARG A 81 17.20 -1.04 5.50
CA ARG A 81 18.28 -2.03 5.66
C ARG A 81 19.47 -1.75 4.75
N LEU A 82 19.22 -1.37 3.50
CA LEU A 82 20.27 -1.07 2.53
C LEU A 82 21.01 0.23 2.87
N SER A 83 20.29 1.24 3.38
CA SER A 83 20.86 2.51 3.83
C SER A 83 21.66 2.39 5.13
N ARG A 84 21.50 1.30 5.90
CA ARG A 84 22.38 0.97 7.03
C ARG A 84 23.77 0.64 6.49
N GLY A 85 24.60 1.66 6.34
CA GLY A 85 26.01 1.50 6.00
C GLY A 85 26.71 0.55 6.96
N LYS A 86 27.42 -0.44 6.43
CA LYS A 86 28.20 -1.39 7.21
C LYS A 86 29.32 -0.64 7.94
N LYS A 87 29.12 -0.34 9.22
CA LYS A 87 30.18 0.22 10.06
C LYS A 87 31.26 -0.85 10.19
N ARG A 88 32.50 -0.49 9.89
CA ARG A 88 33.65 -1.36 10.13
C ARG A 88 33.63 -1.75 11.61
N LYS A 89 33.74 -3.05 11.91
CA LYS A 89 34.04 -3.47 13.28
C LYS A 89 35.36 -2.82 13.67
N SER A 90 35.44 -2.28 14.87
CA SER A 90 36.69 -1.73 15.40
C SER A 90 37.73 -2.84 15.35
N ILE A 91 38.77 -2.66 14.55
CA ILE A 91 39.90 -3.59 14.52
C ILE A 91 40.72 -3.26 15.76
N PRO A 92 40.93 -4.20 16.70
CA PRO A 92 41.75 -3.93 17.86
C PRO A 92 43.13 -3.47 17.40
N ASN A 93 43.64 -2.39 18.00
CA ASN A 93 44.97 -1.86 17.69
C ASN A 93 45.99 -3.02 17.74
N PRO A 94 46.81 -3.22 16.70
CA PRO A 94 47.77 -4.32 16.64
C PRO A 94 48.66 -4.37 17.90
N ASN A 95 49.09 -3.23 18.43
CA ASN A 95 49.90 -3.19 19.66
C ASN A 95 49.14 -3.73 20.88
N LYS A 96 47.83 -3.48 20.96
CA LYS A 96 47.00 -4.05 22.04
C LYS A 96 46.84 -5.56 21.90
N LYS A 97 46.82 -6.10 20.67
CA LYS A 97 46.80 -7.55 20.43
C LYS A 97 48.10 -8.19 20.92
N PHE A 98 49.24 -7.59 20.59
CA PHE A 98 50.54 -8.11 21.03
C PHE A 98 50.70 -8.06 22.57
N ILE A 99 50.24 -6.99 23.23
CA ILE A 99 50.26 -6.92 24.69
C ILE A 99 49.37 -8.01 25.30
N SER A 100 48.15 -8.19 24.83
CA SER A 100 47.23 -9.22 25.34
C SER A 100 47.77 -10.64 25.10
N LEU A 101 48.44 -10.89 23.97
CA LEU A 101 49.09 -12.17 23.70
C LEU A 101 50.27 -12.41 24.64
N ALA A 102 51.11 -11.41 24.86
CA ALA A 102 52.23 -11.51 25.81
C ALA A 102 51.74 -11.74 27.24
N GLU A 103 50.64 -11.07 27.64
CA GLU A 103 50.00 -11.25 28.94
C GLU A 103 49.43 -12.66 29.13
N ALA A 104 48.73 -13.21 28.12
CA ALA A 104 48.22 -14.57 28.16
C ALA A 104 49.35 -15.61 28.23
N LEU A 105 50.41 -15.43 27.44
CA LEU A 105 51.60 -16.28 27.49
C LEU A 105 52.31 -16.22 28.85
N ALA A 106 52.37 -15.03 29.48
CA ALA A 106 52.95 -14.85 30.81
C ALA A 106 52.08 -15.45 31.92
N ALA A 107 50.75 -15.46 31.75
CA ALA A 107 49.80 -16.12 32.64
C ALA A 107 49.80 -17.66 32.51
N GLY A 108 50.48 -18.21 31.49
CA GLY A 108 50.57 -19.64 31.22
C GLY A 108 49.37 -20.21 30.45
N ASP A 109 48.51 -19.36 29.88
CA ASP A 109 47.39 -19.80 29.04
C ASP A 109 47.90 -20.31 27.68
N THR A 110 47.44 -21.49 27.28
CA THR A 110 47.76 -22.05 25.95
C THR A 110 46.89 -21.38 24.89
N ILE A 111 47.53 -20.89 23.82
CA ILE A 111 46.84 -20.34 22.65
C ILE A 111 46.06 -21.52 22.03
N SER A 112 44.74 -21.57 22.24
CA SER A 112 43.90 -22.60 21.63
C SER A 112 44.08 -22.56 20.11
N GLU A 113 44.30 -23.72 19.50
CA GLU A 113 44.47 -23.87 18.06
C GLU A 113 43.31 -23.23 17.26
N PRO A 114 43.55 -22.83 16.00
CA PRO A 114 42.49 -22.32 15.15
C PRO A 114 41.42 -23.41 14.95
N ASN A 115 40.22 -23.15 15.46
CA ASN A 115 39.05 -24.02 15.28
C ASN A 115 38.87 -24.40 13.80
N GLU A 116 38.80 -25.71 13.59
CA GLU A 116 38.32 -26.43 12.43
C GLU A 116 37.10 -25.74 11.80
N ALA A 117 37.30 -25.10 10.64
CA ALA A 117 36.21 -24.61 9.79
C ALA A 117 36.62 -24.62 8.31
N ILE A 118 37.48 -25.56 7.94
CA ILE A 118 37.82 -25.87 6.54
C ILE A 118 37.40 -27.32 6.31
N GLU A 119 36.10 -27.59 6.50
CA GLU A 119 35.49 -28.84 6.06
C GLU A 119 34.29 -28.47 5.20
N GLY A 120 34.38 -28.75 3.90
CA GLY A 120 33.22 -28.81 3.01
C GLY A 120 32.81 -27.53 2.28
N ALA A 121 33.74 -26.78 1.69
CA ALA A 121 33.42 -25.93 0.53
C ALA A 121 33.49 -26.78 -0.77
N ASP A 122 32.89 -27.97 -0.73
CA ASP A 122 32.86 -28.93 -1.84
C ASP A 122 31.45 -28.95 -2.46
N VAL A 123 31.43 -28.74 -3.78
CA VAL A 123 30.31 -28.90 -4.72
C VAL A 123 29.08 -27.99 -4.53
N VAL A 124 29.08 -26.83 -5.20
CA VAL A 124 28.03 -26.51 -6.20
C VAL A 124 28.69 -25.67 -7.31
N GLU A 125 29.16 -26.33 -8.37
CA GLU A 125 29.34 -25.66 -9.67
C GLU A 125 27.93 -25.40 -10.22
N ASP A 126 27.35 -24.25 -9.90
CA ASP A 126 26.18 -23.77 -10.65
C ASP A 126 26.66 -23.38 -12.04
N VAL A 127 26.47 -24.31 -12.96
CA VAL A 127 26.51 -24.12 -14.41
C VAL A 127 25.64 -22.91 -14.74
N ILE A 128 26.28 -21.81 -15.13
CA ILE A 128 25.59 -20.63 -15.66
C ILE A 128 25.11 -21.03 -17.05
N GLU A 129 23.85 -21.46 -17.17
CA GLU A 129 23.18 -21.60 -18.44
C GLU A 129 23.02 -20.21 -19.07
N VAL A 130 23.99 -19.84 -19.92
CA VAL A 130 23.88 -18.71 -20.84
C VAL A 130 22.94 -19.15 -21.98
N GLY A 131 21.65 -19.21 -21.66
CA GLY A 131 20.57 -19.36 -22.64
C GLY A 131 20.34 -18.03 -23.34
N GLY A 132 21.16 -17.73 -24.34
CA GLY A 132 20.84 -16.70 -25.32
C GLY A 132 19.74 -17.23 -26.25
N ILE A 133 18.55 -16.62 -26.18
CA ILE A 133 17.59 -16.62 -27.28
C ILE A 133 17.15 -15.17 -27.53
N GLU A 134 17.79 -14.61 -28.56
CA GLU A 134 17.28 -13.68 -29.57
C GLU A 134 16.14 -12.72 -29.21
N GLU A 135 16.53 -11.44 -29.19
CA GLU A 135 15.69 -10.27 -29.37
C GLU A 135 14.87 -10.42 -30.67
N ASP A 136 13.55 -10.56 -30.56
CA ASP A 136 12.65 -10.42 -31.71
C ASP A 136 12.42 -8.91 -31.97
N GLU A 137 13.42 -8.28 -32.61
CA GLU A 137 13.25 -7.02 -33.32
C GLU A 137 12.53 -7.28 -34.65
N ARG A 138 11.26 -6.84 -34.75
CA ARG A 138 10.56 -6.29 -35.94
C ARG A 138 9.04 -6.35 -35.71
N SER A 139 8.21 -5.35 -35.98
CA SER A 139 8.35 -4.10 -36.70
C SER A 139 7.32 -3.11 -36.16
N ASN A 140 7.77 -1.90 -35.82
CA ASN A 140 6.92 -0.73 -35.80
C ASN A 140 6.60 -0.38 -37.26
N SER A 141 5.39 -0.68 -37.76
CA SER A 141 4.94 -0.16 -39.05
C SER A 141 3.86 0.90 -38.81
N GLY A 142 4.30 2.15 -38.72
CA GLY A 142 3.43 3.29 -38.88
C GLY A 142 2.78 3.26 -40.27
N LYS A 143 1.46 3.36 -40.30
CA LYS A 143 0.74 3.96 -41.42
C LYS A 143 0.02 5.19 -40.87
N GLU A 144 0.75 6.28 -40.91
CA GLU A 144 0.16 7.56 -41.25
C GLU A 144 -0.31 7.47 -42.71
N ASP A 145 -1.60 7.68 -42.94
CA ASP A 145 -2.08 8.13 -44.25
C ASP A 145 -3.06 9.27 -44.00
N LEU A 146 -2.64 10.45 -44.44
CA LEU A 146 -3.40 11.68 -44.47
C LEU A 146 -4.06 11.75 -45.85
N GLY A 147 -5.38 11.76 -45.95
CA GLY A 147 -6.03 11.90 -47.24
C GLY A 147 -7.55 11.95 -47.25
N VAL A 148 -8.06 13.18 -47.10
CA VAL A 148 -9.40 13.73 -47.44
C VAL A 148 -10.57 13.39 -46.52
#